data_AF-A0A356NH01-F1
#
_entry.id   AF-A0A356NH01-F1
#
_cell.length_a   1.000
_cell.length_b   1.000
_cell.length_c   1.000
_cell.angle_alpha   90.00
_cell.angle_beta   90.00
_cell.angle_gamma   90.00
#
_symmetry.space_group_name_H-M   'P 1'
#
loop_
_entity.id
_entity.type
_entity.pdbx_description
1 polymer ?
#
loop_
_entity_poly.entity_id
_entity_poly.type
_entity_poly.pdbx_seq_one_letter_code
_entity_poly.pdbx_strand_id
1 'polypeptide(L)'
;VNLIAIKRAFGRSDLYRGKLIAAFSMAFSILLTALFASYIGYISYQLPAPTETTQGLSIAPEFVLSDQNGQEVGLSDFRGKKLIITFYRGHW
;
A
#
# COMPACT_ATOMS: atom_id res chain seq x y z
N VAL A 1 31.77 -8.27 53.84
CA VAL A 1 31.31 -8.06 52.44
C VAL A 1 29.91 -7.46 52.49
N ASN A 2 29.71 -6.23 51.99
CA ASN A 2 28.42 -5.55 52.08
C ASN A 2 27.48 -6.02 50.95
N LEU A 3 26.53 -6.91 51.27
CA LEU A 3 25.57 -7.47 50.30
C LEU A 3 24.70 -6.42 49.61
N ILE A 4 24.46 -5.28 50.26
CA ILE A 4 23.66 -4.18 49.71
C ILE A 4 24.42 -3.51 48.54
N ALA A 5 25.74 -3.36 48.67
CA ALA A 5 26.59 -2.81 47.62
C ALA A 5 26.68 -3.76 46.40
N ILE A 6 26.72 -5.07 46.63
CA ILE A 6 26.71 -6.08 45.57
C ILE A 6 25.35 -6.10 44.85
N LYS A 7 24.23 -6.07 45.57
CA LYS A 7 22.89 -5.95 44.96
C LYS A 7 22.72 -4.66 44.15
N ARG A 8 23.29 -3.53 44.59
CA ARG A 8 23.24 -2.26 43.84
C ARG A 8 24.11 -2.29 42.59
N ALA A 9 25.24 -2.98 42.63
CA ALA A 9 26.14 -3.15 41.48
C ALA A 9 25.55 -4.07 40.40
N PHE A 10 24.85 -5.15 40.79
CA PHE A 10 24.16 -6.06 39.85
C PHE A 10 22.70 -5.63 39.52
N GLY A 11 22.11 -4.73 40.29
CA GLY A 11 20.73 -4.23 40.17
C GLY A 11 20.50 -3.17 39.07
N ARG A 12 21.50 -2.89 38.22
CA ARG A 12 21.34 -2.05 37.02
C ARG A 12 21.12 -2.84 35.73
N SER A 13 21.11 -4.18 35.80
CA SER A 13 20.85 -5.06 34.67
C SER A 13 19.46 -4.85 34.06
N ASP A 14 18.44 -4.56 34.89
CA ASP A 14 17.07 -4.29 34.41
C ASP A 14 16.95 -3.00 33.60
N LEU A 15 17.69 -1.95 33.97
CA LEU A 15 17.76 -0.71 33.19
C LEU A 15 18.44 -0.94 31.83
N TYR A 16 19.44 -1.81 31.77
CA TYR A 16 20.14 -2.16 30.52
C TYR A 16 19.27 -3.04 29.61
N ARG A 17 18.56 -4.02 30.20
CA ARG A 17 17.60 -4.89 29.48
C ARG A 17 16.43 -4.09 28.94
N GLY A 18 15.89 -3.15 29.72
CA GLY A 18 14.83 -2.25 29.28
C GLY A 18 15.26 -1.35 28.11
N LYS A 19 16.49 -0.81 28.15
CA LYS A 19 17.05 -0.04 27.02
C LYS A 19 17.25 -0.88 25.76
N LEU A 20 17.71 -2.11 25.90
CA LEU A 20 17.85 -3.02 24.76
C LEU A 20 16.48 -3.35 24.16
N ILE A 21 15.51 -3.74 24.99
CA ILE A 21 14.14 -4.02 24.52
C ILE A 21 13.55 -2.79 23.83
N ALA A 22 13.68 -1.60 24.42
CA ALA A 22 13.20 -0.36 23.82
C ALA A 22 13.89 -0.06 22.47
N ALA A 23 15.20 -0.25 22.37
CA ALA A 23 15.95 -0.07 21.13
C ALA A 23 15.51 -1.08 20.05
N PHE A 24 15.31 -2.35 20.42
CA PHE A 24 14.78 -3.37 19.51
C PHE A 24 13.37 -3.05 19.04
N SER A 25 12.47 -2.67 19.95
CA SER A 25 11.10 -2.27 19.61
C SER A 25 11.08 -1.04 18.70
N MET A 26 11.94 -0.03 18.96
CA MET A 26 12.07 1.15 18.12
C MET A 26 12.54 0.77 16.71
N ALA A 27 13.62 -0.02 16.60
CA ALA A 27 14.13 -0.47 15.31
C ALA A 27 13.09 -1.29 14.53
N PHE A 28 12.38 -2.19 15.22
CA PHE A 28 11.32 -3.00 14.62
C PHE A 28 10.14 -2.15 14.13
N SER A 29 9.72 -1.15 14.92
CA SER A 29 8.66 -0.22 14.54
C SER A 29 9.04 0.63 13.32
N ILE A 30 10.27 1.13 13.28
CA ILE A 30 10.80 1.86 12.12
C ILE A 30 10.81 0.96 10.89
N LEU A 31 11.28 -0.28 11.03
CA LEU A 31 11.31 -1.25 9.94
C LEU A 31 9.90 -1.53 9.40
N LEU A 32 8.94 -1.84 10.27
CA LEU A 32 7.54 -2.07 9.86
C LEU A 32 6.95 -0.86 9.15
N THR A 33 7.22 0.35 9.66
CA THR A 33 6.75 1.60 9.05
C THR A 33 7.35 1.79 7.66
N ALA A 34 8.66 1.56 7.51
CA ALA A 34 9.34 1.66 6.23
C ALA A 34 8.82 0.62 5.22
N LEU A 35 8.57 -0.62 5.65
CA LEU A 35 7.98 -1.67 4.82
C LEU A 35 6.56 -1.31 4.39
N PHE A 36 5.71 -0.83 5.30
CA PHE A 36 4.35 -0.40 4.99
C PHE A 36 4.36 0.77 3.99
N ALA A 37 5.19 1.79 4.23
CA ALA A 37 5.34 2.92 3.32
C ALA A 37 5.85 2.49 1.94
N SER A 38 6.78 1.53 1.88
CA SER A 38 7.31 0.98 0.63
C SER A 38 6.25 0.16 -0.11
N TYR A 39 5.46 -0.63 0.61
CA TYR A 39 4.37 -1.41 0.04
C TYR A 39 3.33 -0.49 -0.61
N ILE A 40 2.82 0.48 0.16
CA ILE A 40 1.79 1.40 -0.35
C ILE A 40 2.37 2.30 -1.44
N GLY A 41 3.53 2.93 -1.22
CA GLY A 41 4.06 3.97 -2.10
C GLY A 41 4.76 3.47 -3.37
N TYR A 42 5.21 2.21 -3.40
CA TYR A 42 5.95 1.68 -4.55
C TYR A 42 5.38 0.36 -5.05
N ILE A 43 5.36 -0.67 -4.20
CA ILE A 43 4.99 -2.02 -4.62
C ILE A 43 3.54 -2.06 -5.13
N SER A 44 2.62 -1.39 -4.43
CA SER A 44 1.20 -1.39 -4.78
C SER A 44 0.90 -0.68 -6.11
N TYR A 45 1.80 0.18 -6.59
CA TYR A 45 1.65 0.96 -7.84
C TYR A 45 2.34 0.32 -9.04
N GLN A 46 2.99 -0.84 -8.88
CA GLN A 46 3.53 -1.58 -10.01
C GLN A 46 2.40 -2.21 -10.81
N LEU A 47 1.92 -1.48 -11.82
CA LEU A 47 0.99 -1.99 -12.82
C LEU A 47 1.77 -2.73 -13.90
N PRO A 48 1.24 -3.85 -14.43
CA PRO A 48 1.82 -4.47 -15.62
C PRO A 48 1.88 -3.44 -16.75
N ALA A 49 2.96 -3.47 -17.52
CA ALA A 49 3.08 -2.61 -18.69
C ALA A 49 1.87 -2.85 -19.62
N PRO A 50 1.26 -1.81 -20.20
CA PRO A 50 0.19 -1.99 -21.17
C PRO A 50 0.66 -2.90 -22.30
N THR A 51 -0.05 -4.01 -22.52
CA THR A 51 0.28 -4.97 -23.57
C THR A 51 0.04 -4.37 -24.96
N GLU A 52 -0.93 -3.46 -25.05
CA GLU A 52 -1.32 -2.73 -26.26
C GLU A 52 -1.57 -1.28 -25.85
N THR A 53 -0.98 -0.31 -26.56
CA THR A 53 -1.21 1.10 -26.28
C THR A 53 -2.39 1.58 -27.11
N THR A 54 -3.34 2.28 -26.49
CA THR A 54 -4.43 2.97 -27.20
C THR A 54 -3.93 4.19 -27.98
N GLN A 55 -2.65 4.57 -27.84
CA GLN A 55 -2.06 5.71 -28.53
C GLN A 55 -2.04 5.42 -30.03
N GLY A 56 -2.75 6.22 -30.80
CA GLY A 56 -2.86 6.08 -32.26
C GLY A 56 -4.10 5.35 -32.75
N LEU A 57 -4.96 4.84 -31.87
CA LEU A 57 -6.28 4.36 -32.29
C LEU A 57 -7.15 5.56 -32.70
N SER A 58 -7.68 5.51 -33.92
CA SER A 58 -8.64 6.50 -34.43
C SER A 58 -10.04 6.32 -33.85
N ILE A 59 -10.34 5.12 -33.34
CA ILE A 59 -11.64 4.72 -32.79
C ILE A 59 -11.38 3.96 -31.48
N ALA A 60 -12.11 4.31 -30.42
CA ALA A 60 -12.06 3.58 -29.16
C ALA A 60 -12.61 2.15 -29.35
N PRO A 61 -11.92 1.10 -28.86
CA PRO A 61 -12.43 -0.27 -28.93
C PRO A 61 -13.79 -0.42 -28.25
N GLU A 62 -14.65 -1.26 -28.80
CA GLU A 62 -15.91 -1.60 -28.14
C GLU A 62 -15.63 -2.35 -26.83
N PHE A 63 -16.34 -1.98 -25.78
CA PHE A 63 -16.36 -2.70 -24.51
C PHE A 63 -17.77 -2.68 -23.94
N VAL A 64 -18.10 -3.70 -23.15
CA VAL A 64 -19.35 -3.83 -22.42
C VAL A 64 -19.01 -4.03 -20.94
N LEU A 65 -19.63 -3.25 -20.08
CA LEU A 65 -19.45 -3.31 -18.63
C LEU A 65 -20.81 -3.35 -17.94
N SER A 66 -20.89 -3.96 -16.76
CA SER A 66 -22.07 -3.83 -15.92
C SER A 66 -22.09 -2.46 -15.25
N ASP A 67 -23.27 -1.82 -15.24
CA ASP A 67 -23.53 -0.61 -14.45
C ASP A 67 -23.76 -0.96 -12.96
N GLN A 68 -24.06 0.05 -12.14
CA GLN A 68 -24.32 -0.12 -10.71
C GLN A 68 -25.56 -0.97 -10.38
N ASN A 69 -26.44 -1.23 -11.35
CA ASN A 69 -27.62 -2.06 -11.21
C ASN A 69 -27.42 -3.46 -11.79
N GLY A 70 -26.22 -3.77 -12.31
CA GLY A 70 -25.91 -5.02 -12.99
C GLY A 70 -26.39 -5.11 -14.43
N GLN A 71 -26.87 -4.00 -15.01
CA GLN A 71 -27.26 -3.96 -16.42
C GLN A 71 -26.01 -3.82 -17.30
N GLU A 72 -25.96 -4.58 -18.38
CA GLU A 72 -24.90 -4.45 -19.38
C GLU A 72 -25.05 -3.13 -20.14
N VAL A 73 -23.94 -2.39 -20.22
CA VAL A 73 -23.83 -1.11 -20.93
C VAL A 73 -22.60 -1.16 -21.82
N GLY A 74 -22.81 -0.98 -23.13
CA GLY A 74 -21.78 -0.95 -24.16
C GLY A 74 -21.35 0.46 -24.52
N LEU A 75 -20.14 0.60 -25.07
CA LEU A 75 -19.69 1.87 -25.64
C LEU A 75 -20.62 2.32 -26.79
N SER A 76 -21.13 1.38 -27.57
CA SER A 76 -22.04 1.62 -28.69
C SER A 76 -23.40 2.21 -28.28
N ASP A 77 -23.83 2.04 -27.02
CA ASP A 77 -25.07 2.63 -26.50
C ASP A 77 -25.02 4.18 -26.46
N PHE A 78 -23.81 4.75 -26.53
CA PHE A 78 -23.59 6.19 -26.47
C PHE A 78 -23.21 6.82 -27.82
N ARG A 79 -23.42 6.11 -28.94
CA ARG A 79 -23.13 6.65 -30.28
C ARG A 79 -23.81 8.01 -30.51
N GLY A 80 -23.07 8.93 -31.12
CA GLY A 80 -23.52 10.31 -31.37
C GLY A 80 -23.40 11.26 -30.17
N LYS A 81 -22.95 10.79 -29.00
CA LYS A 81 -22.68 11.61 -27.82
C LYS A 81 -21.17 11.79 -27.62
N LYS A 82 -20.77 12.92 -27.03
CA LYS A 82 -19.39 13.12 -26.52
C LYS A 82 -19.28 12.43 -25.16
N LEU A 83 -18.25 11.61 -24.98
CA LEU A 83 -18.01 10.84 -23.76
C LEU A 83 -16.63 11.16 -23.16
N ILE A 84 -16.57 11.09 -21.83
CA ILE A 84 -15.32 11.03 -21.07
C ILE A 84 -15.32 9.67 -20.38
N ILE A 85 -14.25 8.90 -20.59
CA ILE A 85 -14.07 7.59 -19.97
C ILE A 85 -12.96 7.73 -18.92
N THR A 86 -13.28 7.37 -17.68
CA THR A 86 -12.34 7.43 -16.57
C THR A 86 -12.09 6.03 -16.04
N PHE A 87 -10.87 5.54 -16.21
CA PHE A 87 -10.42 4.30 -15.59
C PHE A 87 -9.89 4.62 -14.19
N TYR A 88 -10.39 3.91 -13.18
CA TYR A 88 -9.95 4.08 -11.80
C TYR A 88 -9.72 2.71 -11.16
N ARG A 89 -8.82 2.66 -10.18
CA ARG A 89 -8.46 1.43 -9.46
C ARG A 89 -9.26 1.35 -8.17
N GLY A 90 -10.34 0.57 -8.19
CA GLY A 90 -11.20 0.31 -7.02
C GLY A 90 -12.26 1.38 -6.78
N HIS A 91 -13.43 0.95 -6.34
CA HIS A 91 -14.50 1.80 -5.82
C HIS A 91 -14.68 1.50 -4.33
N TRP A 92 -15.09 2.50 -3.54
CA TRP A 92 -15.30 2.40 -2.10
C TRP A 92 -16.76 2.11 -1.79
#